data_AF-A0AAW7XKI5-F1
#
_entry.id   AF-A0AAW7XKI5-F1
#
_cell.length_a   1.000
_cell.length_b   1.000
_cell.length_c   1.000
_cell.angle_alpha   90.00
_cell.angle_beta   90.00
_cell.angle_gamma   90.00
#
_symmetry.space_group_name_H-M   'P 1'
#
loop_
_entity.id
_entity.type
_entity.pdbx_description
1 polymer ?
#
loop_
_entity_poly.entity_id
_entity_poly.type
_entity_poly.pdbx_seq_one_letter_code
_entity_poly.pdbx_strand_id
1 'polypeptide(L)'
;MKRQSGFTIIELVVVIALLGILAAVALPRFIDVTDDAHRASVQGTAGALASAVSLVKAQAIVENTTQGNSVQVDSNHIVVNSAKYPVTSGTSAVTSATASPAVSAAGCVAVWDAVLQAGAPSVATAAGSDFIVTAASDDCVYTYNNSTAITDSDVITYDTATGEVTLD
;
A
#
# COMPACT_ATOMS: atom_id res chain seq x y z
N MET A 1 53.98 35.52 -5.20
CA MET A 1 53.38 34.83 -4.03
C MET A 1 51.92 35.23 -3.92
N LYS A 2 50.97 34.32 -4.14
CA LYS A 2 49.54 34.58 -3.92
C LYS A 2 49.29 34.54 -2.41
N ARG A 3 48.73 35.61 -1.84
CA ARG A 3 48.30 35.64 -0.43
C ARG A 3 47.07 34.74 -0.29
N GLN A 4 47.18 33.70 0.53
CA GLN A 4 46.05 32.86 0.91
C GLN A 4 45.22 33.63 1.96
N SER A 5 44.06 34.14 1.55
CA SER A 5 43.08 34.71 2.47
C SER A 5 42.40 33.58 3.23
N GLY A 6 42.85 33.32 4.46
CA GLY A 6 42.16 32.40 5.37
C GLY A 6 40.84 32.99 5.85
N PHE A 7 39.85 32.13 6.08
CA PHE A 7 38.58 32.47 6.71
C PHE A 7 38.82 32.90 8.17
N THR A 8 38.08 33.89 8.66
CA THR A 8 38.19 34.29 10.07
C THR A 8 37.41 33.33 10.96
N ILE A 9 37.89 33.07 12.18
CA ILE A 9 37.21 32.17 13.13
C ILE A 9 35.81 32.69 13.47
N ILE A 10 35.62 34.01 13.56
CA ILE A 10 34.32 34.61 13.84
C ILE A 10 33.30 34.33 12.73
N GLU A 11 33.74 34.33 11.47
CA GLU A 11 32.89 34.05 10.31
C GLU A 11 32.40 32.59 10.34
N LEU A 12 33.27 31.66 10.71
CA LEU A 12 32.89 30.26 10.90
C LEU A 12 31.87 30.10 12.05
N VAL A 13 32.09 30.78 13.18
CA VAL A 13 31.19 30.72 14.34
C VAL A 13 29.80 31.28 14.03
N VAL A 14 29.73 32.41 13.32
CA VAL A 14 28.44 33.00 12.93
C VAL A 14 27.70 32.09 11.96
N VAL A 15 28.40 31.47 11.01
CA VAL A 15 27.76 30.54 10.04
C VAL A 15 27.16 29.34 10.74
N ILE A 16 27.88 28.66 11.64
CA ILE A 16 27.32 27.50 12.36
C ILE A 16 26.18 27.91 13.30
N ALA A 17 26.24 29.11 13.90
CA ALA A 17 25.16 29.63 14.73
C ALA A 17 23.88 29.89 13.91
N LEU A 18 24.02 30.49 12.71
CA LEU A 18 22.90 30.70 11.80
C LEU A 18 22.32 29.38 11.28
N LEU A 19 23.16 28.42 10.88
CA LEU A 19 22.70 27.09 10.49
C LEU A 19 21.99 26.36 11.64
N GLY A 20 22.43 26.55 12.88
CA GLY A 20 21.76 26.02 14.07
C GLY A 20 20.35 26.57 14.26
N ILE A 21 20.15 27.87 14.09
CA ILE A 21 18.82 28.51 14.20
C ILE A 21 17.89 28.04 13.07
N LEU A 22 18.40 27.99 11.83
CA LEU A 22 17.62 27.52 10.69
C LEU A 22 17.21 26.05 10.85
N ALA A 23 18.12 25.19 11.30
CA ALA A 23 17.84 23.79 11.55
C ALA A 23 16.80 23.59 12.67
N ALA A 24 16.87 24.36 13.75
CA ALA A 24 15.94 24.26 14.88
C ALA A 24 14.49 24.57 14.49
N VAL A 25 14.27 25.46 13.53
CA VAL A 25 12.91 25.83 13.06
C VAL A 25 12.44 24.93 11.90
N ALA A 26 13.36 24.52 11.01
CA ALA A 26 13.01 23.74 9.83
C ALA A 26 12.78 22.25 10.13
N LEU A 27 13.54 21.67 11.06
CA LEU A 27 13.49 20.23 11.34
C LEU A 27 12.11 19.74 11.83
N PRO A 28 11.43 20.41 12.79
CA PRO A 28 10.11 19.97 13.23
C PRO A 28 9.08 19.94 12.08
N ARG A 29 9.07 20.98 11.24
CA ARG A 29 8.16 21.08 10.09
C ARG A 29 8.42 20.01 9.02
N PHE A 30 9.68 19.62 8.83
CA PHE A 30 10.03 18.60 7.85
C PHE A 30 9.51 17.20 8.26
N ILE A 31 9.51 16.90 9.56
CA ILE A 31 8.96 15.64 10.10
C ILE A 31 7.45 15.60 9.87
N ASP A 32 6.71 16.65 10.27
CA ASP A 32 5.25 16.70 10.12
C ASP A 32 4.79 16.51 8.66
N VAL A 33 5.46 17.16 7.70
CA VAL A 33 5.11 17.05 6.27
C VAL A 33 5.36 15.64 5.74
N THR A 34 6.37 14.94 6.26
CA THR A 34 6.67 13.57 5.84
C THR A 34 5.58 12.61 6.33
N ASP A 35 5.11 12.78 7.56
CA ASP A 35 4.03 11.97 8.13
C ASP A 35 2.69 12.23 7.41
N ASP A 36 2.37 13.49 7.11
CA ASP A 36 1.17 13.85 6.36
C ASP A 36 1.21 13.32 4.91
N ALA A 37 2.36 13.42 4.24
CA ALA A 37 2.55 12.85 2.91
C ALA A 37 2.40 11.33 2.93
N HIS A 38 2.87 10.69 3.99
CA HIS A 38 2.73 9.26 4.18
C HIS A 38 1.25 8.86 4.33
N ARG A 39 0.51 9.48 5.26
CA ARG A 39 -0.93 9.23 5.45
C ARG A 39 -1.73 9.45 4.18
N ALA A 40 -1.43 10.52 3.43
CA ALA A 40 -2.07 10.79 2.15
C ALA A 40 -1.83 9.66 1.12
N SER A 41 -0.63 9.07 1.12
CA SER A 41 -0.30 7.92 0.28
C SER A 41 -1.08 6.67 0.66
N VAL A 42 -1.18 6.34 1.95
CA VAL A 42 -1.98 5.20 2.45
C VAL A 42 -3.46 5.39 2.09
N GLN A 43 -4.01 6.57 2.36
CA GLN A 43 -5.40 6.91 2.01
C GLN A 43 -5.67 6.80 0.51
N GLY A 44 -4.77 7.33 -0.32
CA GLY A 44 -4.87 7.22 -1.77
C GLY A 44 -4.83 5.77 -2.25
N THR A 45 -3.98 4.95 -1.63
CA THR A 45 -3.83 3.52 -1.96
C THR A 45 -5.07 2.72 -1.55
N ALA A 46 -5.62 2.96 -0.36
CA ALA A 46 -6.87 2.34 0.09
C ALA A 46 -8.05 2.69 -0.83
N GLY A 47 -8.19 3.96 -1.22
CA GLY A 47 -9.22 4.39 -2.17
C GLY A 47 -9.06 3.75 -3.56
N ALA A 48 -7.82 3.59 -4.02
CA ALA A 48 -7.53 2.88 -5.26
C ALA A 48 -7.90 1.39 -5.16
N LEU A 49 -7.55 0.73 -4.05
CA LEU A 49 -7.89 -0.66 -3.79
C LEU A 49 -9.42 -0.87 -3.77
N ALA A 50 -10.16 -0.02 -3.05
CA ALA A 50 -11.62 -0.07 -2.98
C ALA A 50 -12.28 0.06 -4.37
N SER A 51 -11.76 1.00 -5.17
CA SER A 51 -12.23 1.22 -6.54
C SER A 51 -11.95 0.00 -7.43
N ALA A 52 -10.76 -0.58 -7.29
CA ALA A 52 -10.35 -1.71 -8.10
C ALA A 52 -11.12 -2.99 -7.71
N VAL A 53 -11.31 -3.28 -6.43
CA VAL A 53 -12.18 -4.37 -5.92
C VAL A 53 -13.60 -4.25 -6.49
N SER A 54 -14.15 -3.03 -6.52
CA SER A 54 -15.47 -2.76 -7.10
C SER A 54 -15.52 -3.04 -8.60
N LEU A 55 -14.45 -2.71 -9.33
CA LEU A 55 -14.32 -3.02 -10.76
C LEU A 55 -14.26 -4.53 -11.01
N VAL A 56 -13.44 -5.28 -10.26
CA VAL A 56 -13.38 -6.75 -10.35
C VAL A 56 -14.77 -7.34 -10.14
N LYS A 57 -15.49 -6.90 -9.10
CA LYS A 57 -16.84 -7.37 -8.82
C LYS A 57 -17.80 -7.08 -9.96
N ALA A 58 -17.78 -5.85 -10.49
CA ALA A 58 -18.65 -5.48 -11.62
C ALA A 58 -18.41 -6.41 -12.82
N GLN A 59 -17.15 -6.70 -13.15
CA GLN A 59 -16.83 -7.59 -14.25
C GLN A 59 -17.23 -9.05 -13.97
N ALA A 60 -17.00 -9.56 -12.76
CA ALA A 60 -17.41 -10.91 -12.36
C ALA A 60 -18.94 -11.09 -12.33
N ILE A 61 -19.71 -10.01 -12.13
CA ILE A 61 -21.17 -10.00 -12.29
C ILE A 61 -21.56 -10.09 -13.76
N VAL A 62 -20.93 -9.29 -14.63
CA VAL A 62 -21.21 -9.27 -16.07
C VAL A 62 -20.89 -10.62 -16.72
N GLU A 63 -19.78 -11.23 -16.36
CA GLU A 63 -19.35 -12.55 -16.86
C GLU A 63 -20.04 -13.72 -16.15
N ASN A 64 -20.84 -13.44 -15.12
CA ASN A 64 -21.46 -14.44 -14.26
C ASN A 64 -20.45 -15.47 -13.68
N THR A 65 -19.26 -15.00 -13.32
CA THR A 65 -18.13 -15.84 -12.86
C THR A 65 -18.44 -16.54 -11.55
N THR A 66 -18.65 -17.85 -11.55
CA THR A 66 -18.96 -18.61 -10.33
C THR A 66 -17.77 -18.64 -9.35
N GLN A 67 -18.02 -18.96 -8.08
CA GLN A 67 -16.97 -18.95 -7.06
C GLN A 67 -15.75 -19.79 -7.45
N GLY A 68 -14.57 -19.32 -7.08
CA GLY A 68 -13.29 -19.98 -7.38
C GLY A 68 -12.83 -19.83 -8.83
N ASN A 69 -13.69 -19.37 -9.74
CA ASN A 69 -13.29 -19.04 -11.10
C ASN A 69 -12.74 -17.62 -11.16
N SER A 70 -11.97 -17.35 -12.22
CA SER A 70 -11.32 -16.08 -12.42
C SER A 70 -12.07 -15.21 -13.43
N VAL A 71 -12.11 -13.91 -13.16
CA VAL A 71 -12.40 -12.86 -14.14
C VAL A 71 -11.09 -12.28 -14.65
N GLN A 72 -11.02 -11.88 -15.92
CA GLN A 72 -9.81 -11.29 -16.47
C GLN A 72 -9.84 -9.77 -16.35
N VAL A 73 -8.97 -9.18 -15.53
CA VAL A 73 -8.77 -7.73 -15.46
C VAL A 73 -7.39 -7.43 -16.03
N ASP A 74 -7.36 -6.71 -17.14
CA ASP A 74 -6.16 -6.50 -17.96
C ASP A 74 -5.48 -7.83 -18.36
N SER A 75 -4.24 -8.05 -17.92
CA SER A 75 -3.48 -9.28 -18.18
C SER A 75 -3.58 -10.30 -17.03
N ASN A 76 -4.31 -9.98 -15.96
CA ASN A 76 -4.36 -10.78 -14.75
C ASN A 76 -5.69 -11.52 -14.65
N HIS A 77 -5.63 -12.74 -14.12
CA HIS A 77 -6.82 -13.54 -13.83
C HIS A 77 -7.09 -13.50 -12.33
N ILE A 78 -8.16 -12.81 -11.95
CA ILE A 78 -8.51 -12.57 -10.56
C ILE A 78 -9.60 -13.54 -10.14
N VAL A 79 -9.28 -14.40 -9.18
CA VAL A 79 -10.21 -15.41 -8.64
C VAL A 79 -11.13 -14.73 -7.64
N VAL A 80 -12.43 -15.01 -7.77
CA VAL A 80 -13.47 -14.41 -6.93
C VAL A 80 -14.15 -15.44 -6.02
N ASN A 81 -14.66 -14.99 -4.87
CA ASN A 81 -15.50 -15.81 -4.00
C ASN A 81 -16.97 -15.88 -4.50
N SER A 82 -17.85 -16.46 -3.68
CA SER A 82 -19.29 -16.55 -4.00
C SER A 82 -19.98 -15.20 -4.11
N ALA A 83 -19.51 -14.18 -3.38
CA ALA A 83 -19.97 -12.80 -3.46
C ALA A 83 -19.33 -11.99 -4.60
N LYS A 84 -18.52 -12.65 -5.45
CA LYS A 84 -17.81 -12.08 -6.61
C LYS A 84 -16.68 -11.11 -6.24
N TYR A 85 -16.21 -11.13 -5.00
CA TYR A 85 -15.07 -10.33 -4.56
C TYR A 85 -13.75 -11.05 -4.74
N PRO A 86 -12.67 -10.33 -5.08
CA PRO A 86 -11.35 -10.92 -5.30
C PRO A 86 -10.77 -11.53 -4.02
N VAL A 87 -10.23 -12.74 -4.13
CA VAL A 87 -9.58 -13.46 -3.02
C VAL A 87 -8.13 -13.85 -3.33
N THR A 88 -7.79 -13.98 -4.60
CA THR A 88 -6.42 -14.21 -5.09
C THR A 88 -6.35 -13.88 -6.58
N SER A 89 -5.15 -13.88 -7.15
CA SER A 89 -4.94 -13.73 -8.59
C SER A 89 -3.87 -14.70 -9.11
N GLY A 90 -3.79 -14.83 -10.43
CA GLY A 90 -2.75 -15.59 -11.10
C GLY A 90 -2.61 -15.21 -12.58
N THR A 91 -1.67 -15.88 -13.25
CA THR A 91 -1.35 -15.64 -14.67
C THR A 91 -2.13 -16.54 -15.63
N SER A 92 -3.06 -17.36 -15.13
CA SER A 92 -3.86 -18.28 -15.95
C SER A 92 -5.30 -18.28 -15.50
N ALA A 93 -6.21 -18.39 -16.47
CA ALA A 93 -7.63 -18.47 -16.21
C ALA A 93 -7.98 -19.73 -15.38
N VAL A 94 -8.91 -19.56 -14.45
CA VAL A 94 -9.55 -20.63 -13.68
C VAL A 94 -11.02 -20.67 -14.08
N THR A 95 -11.47 -21.74 -14.73
CA THR A 95 -12.80 -21.80 -15.36
C THR A 95 -13.69 -22.94 -14.90
N SER A 96 -13.22 -23.80 -14.00
CA SER A 96 -13.95 -25.00 -13.55
C SER A 96 -13.77 -25.30 -12.05
N ALA A 97 -13.45 -24.29 -11.25
CA ALA A 97 -13.42 -24.43 -9.81
C ALA A 97 -14.84 -24.57 -9.25
N THR A 98 -14.97 -25.39 -8.22
CA THR A 98 -16.23 -25.64 -7.50
C THR A 98 -16.25 -25.06 -6.09
N ALA A 99 -15.13 -24.47 -5.66
CA ALA A 99 -14.96 -23.85 -4.36
C ALA A 99 -14.04 -22.63 -4.48
N SER A 100 -14.24 -21.64 -3.61
CA SER A 100 -13.34 -20.49 -3.49
C SER A 100 -12.12 -20.91 -2.69
N PRO A 101 -10.89 -20.48 -3.05
CA PRO A 101 -9.77 -20.61 -2.15
C PRO A 101 -10.03 -19.82 -0.86
N ALA A 102 -9.50 -20.31 0.26
CA ALA A 102 -9.49 -19.58 1.51
C ALA A 102 -8.61 -18.32 1.37
N VAL A 103 -8.97 -17.25 2.08
CA VAL A 103 -8.16 -16.04 2.13
C VAL A 103 -6.81 -16.37 2.75
N SER A 104 -5.75 -15.88 2.13
CA SER A 104 -4.38 -16.09 2.58
C SER A 104 -3.56 -14.84 2.29
N ALA A 105 -2.53 -14.58 3.10
CA ALA A 105 -1.70 -13.39 2.93
C ALA A 105 -1.04 -13.34 1.53
N ALA A 106 -0.66 -14.51 0.99
CA ALA A 106 -0.15 -14.62 -0.38
C ALA A 106 -1.21 -14.29 -1.44
N GLY A 107 -2.46 -14.71 -1.22
CA GLY A 107 -3.59 -14.35 -2.09
C GLY A 107 -3.89 -12.85 -2.05
N CYS A 108 -3.86 -12.24 -0.87
CA CYS A 108 -4.02 -10.79 -0.69
C CYS A 108 -2.93 -10.00 -1.43
N VAL A 109 -1.66 -10.41 -1.30
CA VAL A 109 -0.54 -9.85 -2.10
C VAL A 109 -0.83 -9.97 -3.60
N ALA A 110 -1.27 -11.15 -4.05
CA ALA A 110 -1.60 -11.36 -5.46
C ALA A 110 -2.76 -10.48 -5.94
N VAL A 111 -3.79 -10.24 -5.11
CA VAL A 111 -4.87 -9.29 -5.43
C VAL A 111 -4.32 -7.88 -5.56
N TRP A 112 -3.54 -7.41 -4.57
CA TRP A 112 -2.95 -6.07 -4.56
C TRP A 112 -2.13 -5.80 -5.82
N ASP A 113 -1.18 -6.69 -6.13
CA ASP A 113 -0.33 -6.56 -7.32
C ASP A 113 -1.14 -6.61 -8.60
N ALA A 114 -2.21 -7.42 -8.62
CA ALA A 114 -3.03 -7.57 -9.81
C ALA A 114 -3.89 -6.35 -10.13
N VAL A 115 -4.37 -5.64 -9.09
CA VAL A 115 -5.36 -4.57 -9.25
C VAL A 115 -4.79 -3.16 -9.21
N LEU A 116 -3.67 -2.93 -8.50
CA LEU A 116 -3.06 -1.60 -8.37
C LEU A 116 -1.97 -1.30 -9.41
N GLN A 117 -1.46 -2.32 -10.12
CA GLN A 117 -0.54 -2.20 -11.26
C GLN A 117 0.78 -1.46 -10.95
N ALA A 118 1.49 -1.05 -12.01
CA ALA A 118 2.81 -0.45 -11.94
C ALA A 118 2.78 0.93 -11.26
N GLY A 119 3.55 1.08 -10.17
CA GLY A 119 3.64 2.30 -9.39
C GLY A 119 2.92 2.25 -8.04
N ALA A 120 2.20 1.15 -7.76
CA ALA A 120 1.68 0.89 -6.44
C ALA A 120 2.81 0.70 -5.40
N PRO A 121 2.57 1.04 -4.12
CA PRO A 121 3.48 0.68 -3.04
C PRO A 121 3.72 -0.84 -3.02
N SER A 122 4.96 -1.21 -2.72
CA SER A 122 5.35 -2.62 -2.66
C SER A 122 4.69 -3.33 -1.49
N VAL A 123 4.30 -4.58 -1.70
CA VAL A 123 3.58 -5.37 -0.70
C VAL A 123 4.21 -6.76 -0.57
N ALA A 124 4.31 -7.26 0.66
CA ALA A 124 4.82 -8.61 0.91
C ALA A 124 4.30 -9.16 2.25
N THR A 125 4.52 -10.44 2.50
CA THR A 125 4.23 -11.08 3.80
C THR A 125 5.41 -11.02 4.76
N ALA A 126 6.57 -10.57 4.31
CA ALA A 126 7.81 -10.45 5.08
C ALA A 126 8.33 -9.01 5.04
N ALA A 127 9.10 -8.64 6.06
CA ALA A 127 9.69 -7.30 6.18
C ALA A 127 10.53 -6.93 4.94
N GLY A 128 10.50 -5.64 4.58
CA GLY A 128 11.30 -5.07 3.49
C GLY A 128 10.49 -4.50 2.32
N SER A 129 9.16 -4.66 2.34
CA SER A 129 8.20 -3.94 1.48
C SER A 129 7.61 -2.72 2.21
N ASP A 130 6.91 -1.87 1.46
CA ASP A 130 6.18 -0.71 2.02
C ASP A 130 5.01 -1.15 2.90
N PHE A 131 4.27 -2.18 2.46
CA PHE A 131 3.20 -2.81 3.23
C PHE A 131 3.50 -4.27 3.56
N ILE A 132 3.17 -4.67 4.78
CA ILE A 132 3.21 -6.04 5.26
C ILE A 132 1.78 -6.57 5.35
N VAL A 133 1.56 -7.75 4.78
CA VAL A 133 0.22 -8.35 4.70
C VAL A 133 0.09 -9.50 5.66
N THR A 134 -1.02 -9.48 6.39
CA THR A 134 -1.52 -10.63 7.12
C THR A 134 -2.94 -10.95 6.64
N ALA A 135 -3.39 -12.19 6.85
CA ALA A 135 -4.75 -12.60 6.54
C ALA A 135 -5.41 -13.19 7.79
N ALA A 136 -6.64 -12.76 8.06
CA ALA A 136 -7.41 -13.19 9.22
C ALA A 136 -8.83 -13.56 8.79
N SER A 137 -9.13 -14.86 8.70
CA SER A 137 -10.41 -15.40 8.22
C SER A 137 -10.77 -14.92 6.81
N ASP A 138 -11.48 -13.80 6.69
CA ASP A 138 -11.90 -13.17 5.42
C ASP A 138 -11.21 -11.83 5.13
N ASP A 139 -10.38 -11.34 6.06
CA ASP A 139 -9.73 -10.03 5.96
C ASP A 139 -8.30 -10.14 5.43
N CYS A 140 -7.97 -9.28 4.48
CA CYS A 140 -6.62 -8.93 4.08
C CYS A 140 -6.21 -7.65 4.82
N VAL A 141 -5.25 -7.74 5.74
CA VAL A 141 -4.78 -6.61 6.55
C VAL A 141 -3.41 -6.17 6.05
N TYR A 142 -3.32 -4.97 5.49
CA TYR A 142 -2.11 -4.36 4.96
C TYR A 142 -1.60 -3.31 5.94
N THR A 143 -0.48 -3.57 6.59
CA THR A 143 0.13 -2.68 7.58
C THR A 143 1.34 -1.98 6.99
N TYR A 144 1.39 -0.67 7.08
CA TYR A 144 2.53 0.09 6.57
C TYR A 144 3.79 -0.07 7.44
N ASN A 145 4.94 -0.34 6.80
CA ASN A 145 6.18 -0.79 7.44
C ASN A 145 7.14 0.34 7.88
N ASN A 146 6.73 1.61 7.84
CA ASN A 146 7.61 2.73 8.21
C ASN A 146 7.11 3.54 9.42
N SER A 147 6.24 2.94 10.24
CA SER A 147 5.84 3.54 11.53
C SER A 147 6.52 2.84 12.72
N THR A 148 7.19 3.63 13.57
CA THR A 148 7.76 3.14 14.85
C THR A 148 6.66 2.97 15.92
N ALA A 149 5.44 3.47 15.64
CA ALA A 149 4.25 3.30 16.45
C ALA A 149 3.04 3.23 15.51
N ILE A 150 2.55 2.01 15.25
CA ILE A 150 1.41 1.78 14.34
C ILE A 150 0.19 2.52 14.87
N THR A 151 -0.36 3.41 14.05
CA THR A 151 -1.60 4.15 14.33
C THR A 151 -2.73 3.66 13.45
N ASP A 152 -3.95 4.04 13.80
CA ASP A 152 -5.16 3.66 13.07
C ASP A 152 -5.29 4.30 11.65
N SER A 153 -4.21 4.85 11.12
CA SER A 153 -4.15 5.40 9.76
C SER A 153 -3.09 4.71 8.91
N ASP A 154 -2.41 3.71 9.48
CA ASP A 154 -1.30 2.98 8.87
C ASP A 154 -1.75 1.57 8.42
N VAL A 155 -3.00 1.18 8.70
CA VAL A 155 -3.55 -0.14 8.35
C VAL A 155 -4.70 0.02 7.36
N ILE A 156 -4.61 -0.72 6.26
CA ILE A 156 -5.71 -0.89 5.30
C ILE A 156 -6.27 -2.29 5.53
N THR A 157 -7.57 -2.40 5.80
CA THR A 157 -8.25 -3.68 5.91
C THR A 157 -9.15 -3.86 4.70
N TYR A 158 -9.03 -4.99 4.01
CA TYR A 158 -9.94 -5.38 2.93
C TYR A 158 -10.67 -6.67 3.33
N ASP A 159 -11.99 -6.54 3.56
CA ASP A 159 -12.88 -7.67 3.84
C ASP A 159 -13.31 -8.30 2.52
N THR A 160 -12.86 -9.52 2.26
CA THR A 160 -13.18 -10.24 1.02
C THR A 160 -14.63 -10.72 0.97
N ALA A 161 -15.31 -10.87 2.09
CA ALA A 161 -16.70 -11.30 2.14
C ALA A 161 -17.66 -10.16 1.75
N THR A 162 -17.38 -8.94 2.23
CA THR A 162 -18.24 -7.77 2.02
C THR A 162 -17.75 -6.83 0.91
N GLY A 163 -16.46 -6.91 0.54
CA GLY A 163 -15.84 -6.01 -0.42
C GLY A 163 -15.39 -4.68 0.17
N GLU A 164 -15.56 -4.48 1.47
CA GLU A 164 -15.27 -3.22 2.15
C GLU A 164 -13.76 -3.03 2.28
N VAL A 165 -13.31 -1.79 2.10
CA VAL A 165 -11.92 -1.39 2.36
C VAL A 165 -11.93 -0.25 3.37
N THR A 166 -11.39 -0.49 4.55
CA THR A 166 -11.32 0.46 5.66
C THR A 166 -9.88 0.88 5.94
N LEU A 167 -9.75 2.04 6.57
CA LEU A 167 -8.52 2.51 7.18
C LEU A 167 -8.71 2.41 8.68
N ASP A 168 -7.88 1.60 9.31
CA ASP A 168 -7.95 1.24 10.72
C ASP A 168 -6.63 1.40 11.43
#